data_AF-A0A8C9FIV1-F1
#
_entry.id   AF-A0A8C9FIV1-F1
#
_cell.length_a   1.000
_cell.length_b   1.000
_cell.length_c   1.000
_cell.angle_alpha   90.00
_cell.angle_beta   90.00
_cell.angle_gamma   90.00
#
_symmetry.space_group_name_H-M   'P 1'
#
loop_
_entity.id
_entity.type
_entity.pdbx_description
1 polymer ?
#
loop_
_entity_poly.entity_id
_entity_poly.type
_entity_poly.pdbx_seq_one_letter_code
_entity_poly.pdbx_strand_id
1 'polypeptide(L)'
;KTNAQYLFADRSCQFLLDLIISLGFRRVLSVGTPRLHEMIQLKASQEEDFRVRSLLLDIDFRYSQFYTEDEFCHYNMFNHYFFGGEAAHETCRKFLHQEKDERVIMVTDPPFGGLVEALASSFKKLMAVWKDTEKGGNKNKEMPMFWIFPYFFESRILEFFPSFNMMDYQVDYDNHALYKHGKTGRRQSPVRIFTNLSPSVIVLPAEEGYRFCAICQRYVSSGNQHCEICNSCTSKDGRRWKHCVLCKKCVKPSWFHCNKCDCCALENHTCEKTDVGCFVCGKAGHKRSACPSLSRTGTSAHTCIYQKTKSVCDGLQIKLTGKKGKGMLLKIIQ
;
A
#
# COMPACT_ATOMS: atom_id res chain seq x y z
N LYS A 1 -15.05 -10.70 -4.67
CA LYS A 1 -14.65 -11.29 -3.36
C LYS A 1 -14.72 -10.18 -2.33
N THR A 2 -15.59 -10.35 -1.34
CA THR A 2 -15.95 -9.39 -0.29
C THR A 2 -14.85 -9.36 0.78
N ASN A 3 -14.39 -8.15 1.12
CA ASN A 3 -13.49 -7.76 2.22
C ASN A 3 -12.36 -8.74 2.57
N ALA A 4 -11.22 -8.63 1.89
CA ALA A 4 -9.97 -9.21 2.38
C ALA A 4 -9.43 -8.34 3.51
N GLN A 5 -10.04 -8.42 4.69
CA GLN A 5 -9.57 -7.69 5.87
C GLN A 5 -8.39 -8.46 6.47
N TYR A 6 -7.19 -7.90 6.34
CA TYR A 6 -6.01 -8.40 7.01
C TYR A 6 -5.83 -7.62 8.31
N LEU A 7 -5.64 -8.32 9.42
CA LEU A 7 -5.45 -7.70 10.74
C LEU A 7 -3.97 -7.77 11.09
N PHE A 8 -3.35 -6.62 11.37
CA PHE A 8 -1.97 -6.59 11.84
C PHE A 8 -1.80 -7.48 13.06
N ALA A 9 -0.69 -8.22 13.09
CA ALA A 9 -0.27 -8.88 14.32
C ALA A 9 0.06 -7.82 15.38
N ASP A 10 -0.18 -8.14 16.65
CA ASP A 10 0.02 -7.20 17.77
C ASP A 10 1.40 -6.54 17.75
N ARG A 11 2.46 -7.31 17.45
CA ARG A 11 3.83 -6.80 17.32
C ARG A 11 3.96 -5.68 16.27
N SER A 12 3.42 -5.90 15.08
CA SER A 12 3.50 -4.91 13.99
C SER A 12 2.60 -3.71 14.25
N CYS A 13 1.44 -3.92 14.89
CA CYS A 13 0.55 -2.83 15.28
C CYS A 13 1.20 -1.94 16.35
N GLN A 14 1.82 -2.54 17.37
CA GLN A 14 2.53 -1.84 18.44
C GLN A 14 3.72 -1.05 17.87
N PHE A 15 4.54 -1.67 17.02
CA PHE A 15 5.63 -0.98 16.32
C PHE A 15 5.15 0.25 15.54
N LEU A 16 4.04 0.14 14.79
CA LEU A 16 3.49 1.26 14.03
C LEU A 16 3.09 2.42 14.96
N LEU A 17 2.42 2.12 16.09
CA LEU A 17 2.03 3.14 17.05
C LEU A 17 3.25 3.82 17.71
N ASP A 18 4.22 3.04 18.16
CA ASP A 18 5.44 3.59 18.78
C ASP A 18 6.26 4.43 17.79
N LEU A 19 6.32 4.01 16.52
CA LEU A 19 6.93 4.78 15.45
C LEU A 19 6.19 6.11 15.20
N ILE A 20 4.86 6.10 15.15
CA ILE A 20 4.05 7.32 14.98
C ILE A 20 4.31 8.31 16.13
N ILE A 21 4.35 7.81 17.37
CA ILE A 21 4.60 8.63 18.57
C ILE A 21 6.01 9.19 18.58
N SER A 22 7.03 8.37 18.30
CA SER A 22 8.43 8.80 18.28
C SER A 22 8.72 9.82 17.17
N LEU A 23 8.03 9.70 16.04
CA LEU A 23 8.05 10.69 14.97
C LEU A 23 7.27 11.96 15.32
N GLY A 24 6.57 11.99 16.45
CA GLY A 24 5.84 13.12 17.03
C GLY A 24 4.56 13.49 16.28
N PHE A 25 3.86 12.48 15.74
CA PHE A 25 2.51 12.65 15.21
C PHE A 25 1.49 12.50 16.34
N ARG A 26 0.48 13.39 16.34
CA ARG A 26 -0.60 13.38 17.34
C ARG A 26 -1.96 13.01 16.74
N ARG A 27 -2.05 12.96 15.41
CA ARG A 27 -3.27 12.62 14.68
C ARG A 27 -2.98 11.57 13.62
N VAL A 28 -3.76 10.50 13.61
CA VAL A 28 -3.62 9.37 12.69
C VAL A 28 -4.90 9.20 11.89
N LEU A 29 -4.85 9.54 10.60
CA LEU A 29 -5.92 9.18 9.68
C LEU A 29 -5.73 7.71 9.28
N SER A 30 -6.54 6.83 9.86
CA SER A 30 -6.50 5.38 9.70
C SER A 30 -7.40 4.97 8.52
N VAL A 31 -6.84 4.70 7.35
CA VAL A 31 -7.60 4.35 6.14
C VAL A 31 -7.51 2.85 5.88
N GLY A 32 -8.53 2.10 6.32
CA GLY A 32 -8.56 0.64 6.27
C GLY A 32 -7.66 -0.05 7.29
N THR A 33 -7.36 0.62 8.42
CA THR A 33 -6.44 0.12 9.46
C THR A 33 -7.12 0.02 10.84
N PRO A 34 -8.21 -0.75 10.98
CA PRO A 34 -9.02 -0.75 12.19
C PRO A 34 -8.28 -1.22 13.45
N ARG A 35 -7.31 -2.13 13.33
CA ARG A 35 -6.48 -2.59 14.48
C ARG A 35 -5.58 -1.49 15.05
N LEU A 36 -5.03 -0.65 14.19
CA LEU A 36 -4.24 0.50 14.62
C LEU A 36 -5.13 1.54 15.30
N HIS A 37 -6.32 1.79 14.73
CA HIS A 37 -7.31 2.68 15.34
C HIS A 37 -7.74 2.17 16.72
N GLU A 38 -8.13 0.90 16.84
CA GLU A 38 -8.51 0.26 18.10
C GLU A 38 -7.40 0.38 19.16
N MET A 39 -6.15 0.11 18.80
CA MET A 39 -5.01 0.24 19.72
C MET A 39 -4.81 1.69 20.21
N ILE A 40 -4.99 2.67 19.32
CA ILE A 40 -4.93 4.10 19.69
C ILE A 40 -6.06 4.44 20.67
N GLN A 41 -7.29 3.98 20.41
CA GLN A 41 -8.43 4.24 21.29
C GLN A 41 -8.27 3.58 22.66
N LEU A 42 -7.79 2.33 22.69
CA LEU A 42 -7.51 1.62 23.93
C LEU A 42 -6.45 2.34 24.77
N LYS A 43 -5.33 2.77 24.17
CA LYS A 43 -4.31 3.54 24.89
C LYS A 43 -4.85 4.88 25.39
N ALA A 44 -5.61 5.60 24.57
CA ALA A 44 -6.24 6.86 24.98
C ALA A 44 -7.20 6.69 26.16
N SER A 45 -7.86 5.53 26.30
CA SER A 45 -8.75 5.23 27.42
C SER A 45 -8.02 4.81 28.71
N GLN A 46 -6.77 4.33 28.61
CA GLN A 46 -6.00 3.76 29.71
C GLN A 46 -4.92 4.71 30.26
N GLU A 47 -4.41 5.61 29.42
CA GLU A 47 -3.27 6.47 29.72
C GLU A 47 -3.69 7.95 29.60
N GLU A 48 -3.82 8.67 30.72
CA GLU A 48 -4.26 10.08 30.72
C GLU A 48 -3.33 11.02 29.91
N ASP A 49 -2.04 10.70 29.84
CA ASP A 49 -1.04 11.48 29.11
C ASP A 49 -0.95 11.13 27.61
N PHE A 50 -1.71 10.14 27.16
CA PHE A 50 -1.70 9.73 25.76
C PHE A 50 -2.49 10.72 24.89
N ARG A 51 -1.78 11.44 24.01
CA ARG A 51 -2.37 12.51 23.16
C ARG A 51 -2.46 12.16 21.67
N VAL A 52 -2.55 10.88 21.31
CA VAL A 52 -2.75 10.50 19.90
C VAL A 52 -4.23 10.28 19.63
N ARG A 53 -4.79 11.00 18.66
CA ARG A 53 -6.16 10.84 18.16
C ARG A 53 -6.16 10.09 16.84
N SER A 54 -7.23 9.34 16.56
CA SER A 54 -7.40 8.67 15.26
C SER A 54 -8.80 8.83 14.71
N LEU A 55 -8.90 8.97 13.39
CA LEU A 55 -10.14 8.86 12.62
C LEU A 55 -10.03 7.64 11.69
N LEU A 56 -10.98 6.72 11.78
CA LEU A 56 -11.05 5.51 10.95
C LEU A 56 -11.93 5.75 9.71
N LEU A 57 -11.33 5.61 8.52
CA LEU A 57 -12.03 5.52 7.25
C LEU A 57 -12.04 4.06 6.80
N ASP A 58 -13.18 3.37 6.87
CA ASP A 58 -13.30 1.97 6.47
C ASP A 58 -14.60 1.69 5.70
N ILE A 59 -14.57 0.66 4.85
CA ILE A 59 -15.73 0.17 4.09
C ILE A 59 -16.63 -0.71 4.95
N ASP A 60 -16.09 -1.26 6.05
CA ASP A 60 -16.84 -2.10 6.96
C ASP A 60 -17.70 -1.26 7.91
N PHE A 61 -18.96 -1.06 7.53
CA PHE A 61 -19.92 -0.29 8.32
C PHE A 61 -20.14 -0.82 9.74
N ARG A 62 -19.75 -2.07 10.04
CA ARG A 62 -19.95 -2.64 11.39
C ARG A 62 -19.22 -1.85 12.47
N TYR A 63 -18.13 -1.17 12.11
CA TYR A 63 -17.39 -0.29 13.02
C TYR A 63 -18.21 0.92 13.51
N SER A 64 -19.26 1.34 12.78
CA SER A 64 -20.14 2.43 13.21
C SER A 64 -20.94 2.12 14.48
N GLN A 65 -20.97 0.86 14.92
CA GLN A 65 -21.62 0.46 16.17
C GLN A 65 -20.74 0.70 17.39
N PHE A 66 -19.43 0.88 17.20
CA PHE A 66 -18.45 0.99 18.28
C PHE A 66 -17.86 2.39 18.41
N TYR A 67 -17.86 3.16 17.32
CA TYR A 67 -17.21 4.46 17.24
C TYR A 67 -18.20 5.57 16.91
N THR A 68 -17.95 6.75 17.47
CA THR A 68 -18.75 7.95 17.20
C THR A 68 -18.47 8.49 15.79
N GLU A 69 -19.29 9.46 15.34
CA GLU A 69 -19.13 10.09 14.02
C GLU A 69 -17.78 10.82 13.87
N ASP A 70 -17.19 11.28 14.99
CA ASP A 70 -15.87 11.93 15.03
C ASP A 70 -14.69 10.93 14.97
N GLU A 71 -14.96 9.64 15.13
CA GLU A 71 -13.96 8.57 15.20
C GLU A 71 -14.03 7.61 14.01
N PHE A 72 -15.18 7.55 13.33
CA PHE A 72 -15.40 6.67 12.19
C PHE A 72 -16.20 7.33 11.06
N CYS A 73 -15.74 7.11 9.83
CA CYS A 73 -16.50 7.42 8.62
C CYS A 73 -16.59 6.17 7.73
N HIS A 74 -17.80 5.79 7.37
CA HIS A 74 -18.03 4.76 6.35
C HIS A 74 -17.57 5.30 4.99
N TYR A 75 -16.48 4.73 4.47
CA TYR A 75 -15.71 5.27 3.35
C TYR A 75 -15.23 4.18 2.40
N ASN A 76 -15.34 4.43 1.10
CA ASN A 76 -14.78 3.57 0.06
C ASN A 76 -13.49 4.16 -0.52
N MET A 77 -12.37 3.53 -0.20
CA MET A 77 -11.03 3.94 -0.66
C MET A 77 -10.79 3.77 -2.16
N PHE A 78 -11.60 3.00 -2.90
CA PHE A 78 -11.39 2.81 -4.35
C PHE A 78 -11.94 3.95 -5.21
N ASN A 79 -12.96 4.65 -4.72
CA ASN A 79 -13.62 5.72 -5.46
C ASN A 79 -13.71 7.04 -4.69
N HIS A 80 -13.15 7.09 -3.47
CA HIS A 80 -13.20 8.25 -2.59
C HIS A 80 -14.65 8.66 -2.27
N TYR A 81 -15.46 7.69 -1.84
CA TYR A 81 -16.87 7.89 -1.55
C TYR A 81 -17.15 7.81 -0.06
N PHE A 82 -17.75 8.86 0.51
CA PHE A 82 -18.24 8.91 1.89
C PHE A 82 -19.72 8.57 1.92
N PHE A 83 -20.09 7.46 2.56
CA PHE A 83 -21.49 7.02 2.65
C PHE A 83 -22.32 7.91 3.57
N GLY A 84 -21.69 8.59 4.53
CA GLY A 84 -22.32 9.63 5.37
C GLY A 84 -22.48 10.99 4.66
N GLY A 85 -22.22 11.07 3.35
CA GLY A 85 -22.36 12.30 2.57
C GLY A 85 -21.44 13.43 3.04
N GLU A 86 -21.93 14.67 2.93
CA GLU A 86 -21.13 15.86 3.24
C GLU A 86 -20.72 15.94 4.72
N ALA A 87 -21.53 15.43 5.65
CA ALA A 87 -21.20 15.44 7.08
C ALA A 87 -19.95 14.60 7.40
N ALA A 88 -19.84 13.40 6.82
CA ALA A 88 -18.66 12.55 6.98
C ALA A 88 -17.43 13.14 6.27
N HIS A 89 -17.63 13.73 5.09
CA HIS A 89 -16.57 14.43 4.37
C HIS A 89 -16.04 15.64 5.17
N GLU A 90 -16.94 16.43 5.76
CA GLU A 90 -16.61 17.55 6.64
C GLU A 90 -15.81 17.10 7.86
N THR A 91 -16.21 16.00 8.48
CA THR A 91 -15.51 15.42 9.64
C THR A 91 -14.08 15.04 9.27
N CYS A 92 -13.89 14.34 8.15
CA CYS A 92 -12.56 14.03 7.63
C CYS A 92 -11.75 15.31 7.33
N ARG A 93 -12.37 16.33 6.73
CA ARG A 93 -11.70 17.60 6.43
C ARG A 93 -11.25 18.32 7.69
N LYS A 94 -12.11 18.42 8.71
CA LYS A 94 -11.78 19.01 10.02
C LYS A 94 -10.65 18.24 10.71
N PHE A 95 -10.69 16.91 10.66
CA PHE A 95 -9.61 16.07 11.22
C PHE A 95 -8.27 16.32 10.53
N LEU A 96 -8.27 16.51 9.20
CA LEU A 96 -7.08 16.83 8.42
C LEU A 96 -6.60 18.27 8.60
N HIS A 97 -7.50 19.20 8.97
CA HIS A 97 -7.18 20.61 9.13
C HIS A 97 -6.08 20.81 10.16
N GLN A 98 -5.01 21.50 9.79
CA GLN A 98 -3.88 21.68 10.69
C GLN A 98 -4.19 22.64 11.83
N GLU A 99 -4.40 22.12 13.04
CA GLU A 99 -4.31 22.90 14.27
C GLU A 99 -2.83 23.23 14.53
N LYS A 100 -2.54 24.43 15.06
CA LYS A 100 -1.16 24.79 15.44
C LYS A 100 -0.64 23.70 16.38
N ASP A 101 0.55 23.18 16.05
CA ASP A 101 1.33 22.23 16.84
C ASP A 101 0.95 20.73 16.79
N GLU A 102 -0.10 20.33 16.08
CA GLU A 102 -0.44 18.90 15.93
C GLU A 102 -0.21 18.36 14.51
N ARG A 103 0.82 17.51 14.33
CA ARG A 103 1.08 16.85 13.05
C ARG A 103 0.16 15.65 12.83
N VAL A 104 -0.30 15.50 11.58
CA VAL A 104 -1.11 14.38 11.11
C VAL A 104 -0.31 13.47 10.17
N ILE A 105 -0.55 12.17 10.28
CA ILE A 105 -0.06 11.13 9.36
C ILE A 105 -1.24 10.30 8.86
N MET A 106 -1.23 9.96 7.57
CA MET A 106 -2.16 8.98 7.01
C MET A 106 -1.53 7.59 7.03
N VAL A 107 -2.21 6.60 7.60
CA VAL A 107 -1.78 5.21 7.60
C VAL A 107 -2.83 4.39 6.87
N THR A 108 -2.41 3.65 5.85
CA THR A 108 -3.34 2.85 5.05
C THR A 108 -2.83 1.45 4.80
N ASP A 109 -3.77 0.49 4.83
CA ASP A 109 -3.56 -0.91 4.46
C ASP A 109 -4.69 -1.36 3.52
N PRO A 110 -4.63 -0.95 2.24
CA PRO A 110 -5.68 -1.25 1.30
C PRO A 110 -5.60 -2.71 0.83
N PRO A 111 -6.73 -3.30 0.37
CA PRO A 111 -6.74 -4.69 -0.08
C PRO A 111 -5.82 -4.90 -1.28
N PHE A 112 -4.89 -5.86 -1.17
CA PHE A 112 -3.79 -6.08 -2.14
C PHE A 112 -4.25 -6.47 -3.55
N GLY A 113 -5.46 -7.00 -3.70
CA GLY A 113 -6.07 -7.31 -4.99
C GLY A 113 -6.67 -6.10 -5.71
N GLY A 114 -6.65 -4.92 -5.09
CA GLY A 114 -7.17 -3.69 -5.63
C GLY A 114 -6.35 -3.10 -6.77
N LEU A 115 -6.98 -2.25 -7.58
CA LEU A 115 -6.28 -1.44 -8.59
C LEU A 115 -5.48 -0.34 -7.88
N VAL A 116 -4.15 -0.46 -7.89
CA VAL A 116 -3.21 0.52 -7.28
C VAL A 116 -3.49 1.95 -7.74
N GLU A 117 -3.86 2.14 -9.00
CA GLU A 117 -4.21 3.44 -9.57
C GLU A 117 -5.44 4.08 -8.91
N ALA A 118 -6.49 3.29 -8.67
CA ALA A 118 -7.72 3.76 -8.02
C ALA A 118 -7.43 4.17 -6.57
N LEU A 119 -6.64 3.37 -5.85
CA LEU A 119 -6.18 3.68 -4.49
C LEU A 119 -5.36 4.98 -4.48
N ALA A 120 -4.37 5.09 -5.38
CA ALA A 120 -3.53 6.28 -5.49
C ALA A 120 -4.36 7.55 -5.79
N SER A 121 -5.38 7.45 -6.65
CA SER A 121 -6.30 8.54 -6.94
C SER A 121 -7.03 9.02 -5.69
N SER A 122 -7.59 8.10 -4.90
CA SER A 122 -8.27 8.44 -3.63
C SER A 122 -7.32 9.04 -2.60
N PHE A 123 -6.10 8.50 -2.46
CA PHE A 123 -5.11 9.06 -1.53
C PHE A 123 -4.69 10.47 -1.94
N LYS A 124 -4.51 10.74 -3.24
CA LYS A 124 -4.24 12.10 -3.73
C LYS A 124 -5.35 13.08 -3.39
N LYS A 125 -6.62 12.65 -3.41
CA LYS A 125 -7.75 13.50 -2.98
C LYS A 125 -7.69 13.81 -1.49
N LEU A 126 -7.44 12.83 -0.63
CA LEU A 126 -7.24 13.05 0.81
C LEU A 126 -6.05 13.99 1.08
N MET A 127 -4.94 13.81 0.37
CA MET A 127 -3.78 14.71 0.46
C MET A 127 -4.09 16.12 -0.03
N ALA A 128 -4.94 16.29 -1.04
CA ALA A 128 -5.38 17.60 -1.51
C ALA A 128 -6.23 18.31 -0.45
N VAL A 129 -7.18 17.60 0.17
CA VAL A 129 -7.96 18.12 1.32
C VAL A 129 -7.02 18.58 2.44
N TRP A 130 -6.00 17.80 2.77
CA TRP A 130 -4.99 18.19 3.75
C TRP A 130 -4.22 19.46 3.32
N LYS A 131 -3.77 19.55 2.06
CA LYS A 131 -3.02 20.72 1.54
C LYS A 131 -3.86 22.01 1.55
N ASP A 132 -5.13 21.93 1.20
CA ASP A 132 -6.03 23.10 1.12
C ASP A 132 -6.23 23.75 2.50
N THR A 133 -5.97 23.01 3.57
CA THR A 133 -6.08 23.52 4.95
C THR A 133 -4.86 24.30 5.44
N GLU A 134 -3.71 24.20 4.77
CA GLU A 134 -2.50 24.93 5.16
C GLU A 134 -2.56 26.40 4.65
N LYS A 135 -3.26 27.28 5.38
CA LYS A 135 -3.20 28.74 5.13
C LYS A 135 -1.78 29.26 5.35
N GLY A 136 -1.04 29.52 4.27
CA GLY A 136 0.33 30.05 4.32
C GLY A 136 1.44 29.01 4.47
N GLY A 137 1.10 27.72 4.33
CA GLY A 137 2.06 26.61 4.41
C GLY A 137 3.01 26.53 3.21
N ASN A 138 4.12 25.82 3.40
CA ASN A 138 5.07 25.56 2.32
C ASN A 138 4.40 24.68 1.25
N LYS A 139 4.16 25.24 0.05
CA LYS A 139 3.53 24.54 -1.09
C LYS A 139 4.23 23.23 -1.48
N ASN A 140 5.50 23.06 -1.08
CA ASN A 140 6.29 21.87 -1.38
C ASN A 140 6.14 20.74 -0.34
N LYS A 141 5.43 20.96 0.77
CA LYS A 141 5.25 19.95 1.81
C LYS A 141 4.21 18.92 1.37
N GLU A 142 4.57 17.65 1.44
CA GLU A 142 3.65 16.53 1.22
C GLU A 142 3.06 16.05 2.54
N MET A 143 1.83 15.52 2.48
CA MET A 143 1.21 14.91 3.65
C MET A 143 2.01 13.67 4.06
N PRO A 144 2.47 13.55 5.33
CA PRO A 144 3.11 12.34 5.82
C PRO A 144 2.21 11.12 5.67
N MET A 145 2.75 10.05 5.11
CA MET A 145 1.98 8.84 4.85
C MET A 145 2.77 7.55 5.11
N PHE A 146 2.10 6.56 5.67
CA PHE A 146 2.47 5.14 5.63
C PHE A 146 1.48 4.40 4.74
N TRP A 147 1.94 3.96 3.57
CA TRP A 147 1.23 3.02 2.72
C TRP A 147 1.78 1.62 2.96
N ILE A 148 1.01 0.79 3.66
CA ILE A 148 1.36 -0.61 3.94
C ILE A 148 0.91 -1.45 2.74
N PHE A 149 1.86 -2.05 2.03
CA PHE A 149 1.58 -2.79 0.80
C PHE A 149 2.68 -3.80 0.45
N PRO A 150 2.41 -4.80 -0.41
CA PRO A 150 3.44 -5.78 -0.77
C PRO A 150 4.60 -5.19 -1.57
N TYR A 151 5.85 -5.58 -1.23
CA TYR A 151 7.07 -5.01 -1.82
C TYR A 151 7.15 -5.12 -3.36
N PHE A 152 6.46 -6.10 -3.95
CA PHE A 152 6.47 -6.32 -5.40
C PHE A 152 5.63 -5.30 -6.18
N PHE A 153 4.88 -4.44 -5.50
CA PHE A 153 4.17 -3.30 -6.09
C PHE A 153 4.95 -1.99 -6.04
N GLU A 154 6.17 -1.97 -5.48
CA GLU A 154 6.99 -0.76 -5.34
C GLU A 154 7.05 0.08 -6.62
N SER A 155 7.35 -0.53 -7.77
CA SER A 155 7.45 0.21 -9.04
C SER A 155 6.15 0.93 -9.40
N ARG A 156 4.98 0.32 -9.14
CA ARG A 156 3.68 0.95 -9.41
C ARG A 156 3.35 2.03 -8.40
N ILE A 157 3.73 1.86 -7.13
CA ILE A 157 3.53 2.88 -6.10
C ILE A 157 4.35 4.13 -6.44
N LEU A 158 5.63 3.94 -6.80
CA LEU A 158 6.53 5.04 -7.16
C LEU A 158 6.13 5.76 -8.46
N GLU A 159 5.42 5.11 -9.38
CA GLU A 159 4.80 5.79 -10.54
C GLU A 159 3.79 6.87 -10.10
N PHE A 160 3.08 6.66 -8.98
CA PHE A 160 2.09 7.61 -8.47
C PHE A 160 2.65 8.55 -7.38
N PHE A 161 3.61 8.07 -6.59
CA PHE A 161 4.24 8.77 -5.47
C PHE A 161 5.77 8.62 -5.52
N PRO A 162 6.47 9.43 -6.36
CA PRO A 162 7.91 9.31 -6.56
C PRO A 162 8.76 9.62 -5.34
N SER A 163 8.22 10.37 -4.37
CA SER A 163 8.88 10.72 -3.11
C SER A 163 8.94 9.56 -2.10
N PHE A 164 8.22 8.47 -2.36
CA PHE A 164 8.11 7.38 -1.41
C PHE A 164 9.36 6.51 -1.41
N ASN A 165 9.71 6.00 -0.23
CA ASN A 165 10.74 5.00 -0.01
C ASN A 165 10.11 3.77 0.64
N MET A 166 10.56 2.59 0.24
CA MET A 166 10.17 1.33 0.87
C MET A 166 11.09 1.03 2.05
N MET A 167 10.51 0.88 3.24
CA MET A 167 11.22 0.44 4.44
C MET A 167 11.46 -1.07 4.42
N ASP A 168 12.48 -1.53 5.14
CA ASP A 168 12.78 -2.96 5.29
C ASP A 168 11.87 -3.68 6.29
N TYR A 169 11.10 -2.94 7.11
CA TYR A 169 10.23 -3.52 8.14
C TYR A 169 9.18 -4.44 7.54
N GLN A 170 9.12 -5.66 8.06
CA GLN A 170 8.20 -6.71 7.63
C GLN A 170 6.93 -6.62 8.47
N VAL A 171 5.85 -6.14 7.86
CA VAL A 171 4.54 -6.05 8.53
C VAL A 171 3.90 -7.42 8.55
N ASP A 172 3.64 -7.96 9.74
CA ASP A 172 3.04 -9.27 9.97
C ASP A 172 1.53 -9.16 10.24
N TYR A 173 0.79 -10.23 9.93
CA TYR A 173 -0.67 -10.29 10.05
C TYR A 173 -1.15 -11.57 10.75
N ASP A 174 -2.15 -11.45 11.62
CA ASP A 174 -2.68 -12.56 12.42
C ASP A 174 -3.59 -13.52 11.66
N ASN A 175 -4.11 -13.14 10.50
CA ASN A 175 -5.14 -13.92 9.82
C ASN A 175 -4.76 -14.33 8.39
N HIS A 176 -3.49 -14.27 8.00
CA HIS A 176 -3.08 -14.64 6.64
C HIS A 176 -1.92 -15.64 6.56
N ALA A 177 -2.20 -16.82 6.00
CA ALA A 177 -1.22 -17.91 5.86
C ALA A 177 0.05 -17.55 5.06
N LEU A 178 -0.02 -16.57 4.15
CA LEU A 178 1.14 -16.11 3.37
C LEU A 178 1.83 -14.84 3.93
N TYR A 179 1.24 -14.19 4.95
CA TYR A 179 1.75 -12.94 5.56
C TYR A 179 2.02 -13.11 7.07
N LYS A 180 2.33 -14.36 7.50
CA LYS A 180 2.69 -14.70 8.88
C LYS A 180 4.15 -15.07 9.03
N HIS A 181 4.74 -14.69 10.15
CA HIS A 181 5.96 -15.30 10.67
C HIS A 181 5.62 -16.66 11.30
N GLY A 182 6.20 -17.79 10.83
CA GLY A 182 5.89 -19.10 11.40
C GLY A 182 6.54 -20.30 10.70
N LYS A 183 6.49 -21.47 11.37
CA LYS A 183 7.06 -22.75 10.89
C LYS A 183 6.33 -23.33 9.66
N THR A 184 5.08 -22.95 9.44
CA THR A 184 4.22 -23.45 8.36
C THR A 184 3.75 -22.28 7.49
N GLY A 185 4.65 -21.72 6.68
CA GLY A 185 4.39 -20.58 5.80
C GLY A 185 5.67 -20.07 5.12
N ARG A 186 5.57 -18.97 4.35
CA ARG A 186 6.78 -18.20 4.00
C ARG A 186 7.39 -17.70 5.31
N ARG A 187 8.69 -17.88 5.53
CA ARG A 187 9.38 -17.44 6.77
C ARG A 187 9.29 -15.93 7.04
N GLN A 188 8.81 -15.14 6.08
CA GLN A 188 8.83 -13.68 6.09
C GLN A 188 7.63 -13.10 5.35
N SER A 189 6.97 -12.10 5.93
CA SER A 189 5.90 -11.35 5.26
C SER A 189 6.47 -10.60 4.03
N PRO A 190 5.81 -10.59 2.87
CA PRO A 190 6.11 -9.69 1.75
C PRO A 190 5.57 -8.26 1.89
N VAL A 191 4.86 -7.92 2.98
CA VAL A 191 4.27 -6.58 3.17
C VAL A 191 5.28 -5.64 3.83
N ARG A 192 5.42 -4.44 3.27
CA ARG A 192 6.35 -3.38 3.71
C ARG A 192 5.59 -2.08 3.91
N ILE A 193 6.26 -1.12 4.55
CA ILE A 193 5.78 0.25 4.67
C ILE A 193 6.44 1.08 3.57
N PHE A 194 5.64 1.78 2.78
CA PHE A 194 6.08 2.83 1.86
C PHE A 194 5.76 4.20 2.45
N THR A 195 6.70 5.13 2.42
CA THR A 195 6.53 6.44 3.05
C THR A 195 7.31 7.54 2.37
N ASN A 196 6.80 8.77 2.39
CA ASN A 196 7.54 9.97 2.00
C ASN A 196 8.36 10.59 3.15
N LEU A 197 8.39 9.97 4.33
CA LEU A 197 9.28 10.37 5.40
C LEU A 197 10.73 9.97 5.08
N SER A 198 11.68 10.74 5.60
CA SER A 198 13.10 10.43 5.43
C SER A 198 13.43 9.06 6.03
N PRO A 199 14.05 8.12 5.29
CA PRO A 199 14.43 6.82 5.84
C PRO A 199 15.35 6.89 7.06
N SER A 200 16.10 7.99 7.21
CA SER A 200 17.04 8.19 8.32
C SER A 200 16.36 8.46 9.66
N VAL A 201 15.13 8.97 9.67
CA VAL A 201 14.39 9.25 10.92
C VAL A 201 13.59 8.05 11.41
N ILE A 202 13.52 6.98 10.61
CA ILE A 202 12.73 5.80 10.92
C ILE A 202 13.61 4.72 11.52
N VAL A 203 13.46 4.53 12.82
CA VAL A 203 14.19 3.52 13.60
C VAL A 203 13.42 2.20 13.56
N LEU A 204 14.11 1.11 13.22
CA LEU A 204 13.54 -0.25 13.27
C LEU A 204 14.08 -1.02 14.48
N PRO A 205 13.26 -1.92 15.09
CA PRO A 205 13.61 -2.62 16.33
C PRO A 205 14.80 -3.57 16.15
N ALA A 206 15.87 -3.35 16.91
CA ALA A 206 17.08 -4.18 16.81
C ALA A 206 16.83 -5.62 17.29
N GLU A 207 15.96 -5.78 18.28
CA GLU A 207 15.48 -7.03 18.86
C GLU A 207 14.71 -7.90 17.86
N GLU A 208 14.14 -7.31 16.80
CA GLU A 208 13.52 -8.05 15.68
C GLU A 208 14.52 -8.36 14.54
N GLY A 209 15.80 -8.06 14.73
CA GLY A 209 16.86 -8.35 13.76
C GLY A 209 17.02 -7.29 12.67
N TYR A 210 16.74 -6.03 12.97
CA TYR A 210 17.08 -4.90 12.11
C TYR A 210 18.37 -4.20 12.56
N ARG A 211 19.07 -3.56 11.62
CA ARG A 211 20.31 -2.81 11.86
C ARG A 211 20.34 -1.53 11.04
N PHE A 212 21.06 -0.53 11.51
CA PHE A 212 21.29 0.69 10.72
C PHE A 212 22.37 0.46 9.65
N CYS A 213 22.12 0.89 8.42
CA CYS A 213 23.12 0.97 7.37
C CYS A 213 23.63 2.41 7.24
N ALA A 214 24.87 2.66 7.64
CA ALA A 214 25.46 3.99 7.60
C ALA A 214 25.68 4.53 6.17
N ILE A 215 25.82 3.65 5.16
CA ILE A 215 26.00 4.08 3.77
C ILE A 215 24.66 4.54 3.18
N CYS A 216 23.60 3.75 3.36
CA CYS A 216 22.27 4.10 2.87
C CYS A 216 21.48 5.05 3.80
N GLN A 217 22.00 5.34 5.00
CA GLN A 217 21.34 6.16 6.02
C GLN A 217 19.91 5.71 6.33
N ARG A 218 19.72 4.40 6.50
CA ARG A 218 18.42 3.78 6.82
C ARG A 218 18.58 2.47 7.55
N TYR A 219 17.54 2.06 8.28
CA TYR A 219 17.47 0.72 8.87
C TYR A 219 17.14 -0.35 7.82
N VAL A 220 17.79 -1.49 7.96
CA VAL A 220 17.69 -2.65 7.06
C VAL A 220 17.56 -3.94 7.86
N SER A 221 17.00 -4.98 7.27
CA SER A 221 17.05 -6.32 7.87
C SER A 221 18.51 -6.76 8.00
N SER A 222 18.87 -7.46 9.08
CA SER A 222 20.25 -7.93 9.31
C SER A 222 20.80 -8.78 8.16
N GLY A 223 19.94 -9.57 7.50
CA GLY A 223 20.31 -10.36 6.33
C GLY A 223 20.38 -9.58 5.00
N ASN A 224 19.87 -8.35 4.95
CA ASN A 224 20.01 -7.45 3.80
C ASN A 224 21.40 -6.82 3.83
N GLN A 225 22.31 -7.34 3.00
CA GLN A 225 23.67 -6.84 2.89
C GLN A 225 23.75 -5.69 1.89
N HIS A 226 24.53 -4.65 2.21
CA HIS A 226 24.79 -3.56 1.29
C HIS A 226 25.56 -4.09 0.08
N CYS A 227 25.11 -3.71 -1.12
CA CYS A 227 25.86 -4.00 -2.34
C CYS A 227 26.69 -2.78 -2.70
N GLU A 228 28.02 -2.89 -2.60
CA GLU A 228 28.95 -1.82 -2.97
C GLU A 228 28.81 -1.40 -4.44
N ILE A 229 28.52 -2.36 -5.34
CA ILE A 229 28.40 -2.09 -6.78
C ILE A 229 27.12 -1.30 -7.10
N CYS A 230 26.01 -1.65 -6.46
CA CYS A 230 24.74 -0.92 -6.62
C CYS A 230 24.64 0.31 -5.71
N ASN A 231 25.58 0.47 -4.78
CA ASN A 231 25.52 1.39 -3.65
C ASN A 231 24.17 1.38 -2.91
N SER A 232 23.63 0.19 -2.64
CA SER A 232 22.31 0.05 -2.02
C SER A 232 22.11 -1.30 -1.31
N CYS A 233 21.35 -1.29 -0.21
CA CYS A 233 20.79 -2.49 0.43
C CYS A 233 19.55 -2.96 -0.36
N THR A 234 19.75 -3.80 -1.37
CA THR A 234 18.73 -4.11 -2.38
C THR A 234 17.77 -5.24 -2.04
N SER A 235 18.04 -6.03 -0.98
CA SER A 235 17.20 -7.17 -0.66
C SER A 235 15.84 -6.75 -0.12
N LYS A 236 14.78 -7.19 -0.79
CA LYS A 236 13.40 -6.89 -0.39
C LYS A 236 12.80 -7.94 0.54
N ASP A 237 13.44 -9.10 0.65
CA ASP A 237 12.96 -10.26 1.40
C ASP A 237 13.94 -10.69 2.49
N GLY A 238 14.70 -9.74 3.05
CA GLY A 238 15.58 -9.93 4.20
C GLY A 238 16.75 -10.91 4.00
N ARG A 239 16.85 -11.59 2.86
CA ARG A 239 17.92 -12.53 2.54
C ARG A 239 19.09 -11.81 1.87
N ARG A 240 20.29 -12.39 1.94
CA ARG A 240 21.43 -11.88 1.16
C ARG A 240 21.15 -12.05 -0.33
N TRP A 241 21.01 -10.96 -1.08
CA TRP A 241 20.93 -10.99 -2.54
C TRP A 241 22.33 -10.97 -3.15
N LYS A 242 22.45 -11.41 -4.40
CA LYS A 242 23.72 -11.39 -5.15
C LYS A 242 23.65 -10.38 -6.29
N HIS A 243 24.76 -9.69 -6.56
CA HIS A 243 24.86 -8.77 -7.68
C HIS A 243 25.08 -9.55 -8.99
N CYS A 244 24.31 -9.25 -10.02
CA CYS A 244 24.59 -9.71 -11.38
C CYS A 244 25.26 -8.58 -12.17
N VAL A 245 26.52 -8.77 -12.54
CA VAL A 245 27.32 -7.77 -13.26
C VAL A 245 26.75 -7.46 -14.64
N LEU A 246 26.29 -8.50 -15.36
CA LEU A 246 25.70 -8.36 -16.70
C LEU A 246 24.40 -7.54 -16.68
N CYS A 247 23.51 -7.84 -15.73
CA CYS A 247 22.26 -7.08 -15.57
C CYS A 247 22.42 -5.79 -14.77
N LYS A 248 23.60 -5.51 -14.20
CA LYS A 248 23.92 -4.37 -13.33
C LYS A 248 22.91 -4.17 -12.20
N LYS A 249 22.43 -5.27 -11.62
CA LYS A 249 21.44 -5.24 -10.54
C LYS A 249 21.59 -6.42 -9.59
N CYS A 250 21.15 -6.23 -8.36
CA CYS A 250 21.04 -7.32 -7.41
C CYS A 250 19.78 -8.15 -7.64
N VAL A 251 19.91 -9.46 -7.46
CA VAL A 251 18.85 -10.44 -7.64
C VAL A 251 18.83 -11.45 -6.50
N LYS A 252 17.71 -12.15 -6.36
CA LYS A 252 17.56 -13.22 -5.37
C LYS A 252 18.64 -14.30 -5.59
N PRO A 253 19.11 -14.99 -4.53
CA PRO A 253 20.12 -16.05 -4.65
C PRO A 253 19.78 -17.14 -5.66
N SER A 254 18.50 -17.50 -5.74
CA SER A 254 17.97 -18.54 -6.63
C SER A 254 17.83 -18.09 -8.10
N TRP A 255 18.17 -16.85 -8.42
CA TRP A 255 18.14 -16.34 -9.80
C TRP A 255 19.55 -16.41 -10.39
N PHE A 256 19.69 -16.66 -11.68
CA PHE A 256 20.96 -16.56 -12.42
C PHE A 256 20.72 -15.84 -13.74
N HIS A 257 21.79 -15.33 -14.32
CA HIS A 257 21.75 -14.68 -15.61
C HIS A 257 21.61 -15.72 -16.72
N CYS A 258 20.56 -15.61 -17.53
CA CYS A 258 20.37 -16.42 -18.71
C CYS A 258 20.92 -15.69 -19.93
N ASN A 259 21.98 -16.23 -20.54
CA ASN A 259 22.59 -15.63 -21.73
C ASN A 259 21.65 -15.57 -22.94
N LYS A 260 20.68 -16.51 -23.04
CA LYS A 260 19.69 -16.51 -24.13
C LYS A 260 18.66 -15.39 -24.00
N CYS A 261 18.27 -15.07 -22.76
CA CYS A 261 17.28 -14.04 -22.46
C CYS A 261 17.89 -12.68 -22.11
N ASP A 262 19.21 -12.61 -21.96
CA ASP A 262 19.97 -11.46 -21.46
C ASP A 262 19.36 -10.84 -20.18
N CYS A 263 18.86 -11.70 -19.30
CA CYS A 263 18.28 -11.28 -18.04
C CYS A 263 18.37 -12.35 -16.96
N CYS A 264 18.35 -11.91 -15.69
CA CYS A 264 18.26 -12.84 -14.58
C CYS A 264 16.86 -13.46 -14.46
N ALA A 265 16.82 -14.78 -14.27
CA ALA A 265 15.60 -15.57 -14.11
C ALA A 265 15.84 -16.77 -13.17
N LEU A 266 14.77 -17.52 -12.88
CA LEU A 266 14.81 -18.79 -12.11
C LEU A 266 15.32 -19.96 -12.98
N GLU A 267 15.69 -21.08 -12.34
CA GLU A 267 16.37 -22.22 -13.00
C GLU A 267 15.59 -22.79 -14.15
N ASN A 268 14.33 -23.06 -13.88
CA ASN A 268 13.43 -23.68 -14.82
C ASN A 268 12.57 -22.63 -15.54
N HIS A 269 13.14 -21.47 -15.90
CA HIS A 269 12.41 -20.48 -16.71
C HIS A 269 12.38 -20.90 -18.18
N THR A 270 11.27 -20.60 -18.85
CA THR A 270 11.17 -20.72 -20.30
C THR A 270 11.82 -19.52 -20.95
N CYS A 271 12.80 -19.77 -21.83
CA CYS A 271 13.48 -18.73 -22.62
C CYS A 271 12.62 -18.20 -23.79
N GLU A 272 11.32 -18.51 -23.79
CA GLU A 272 10.43 -18.13 -24.88
C GLU A 272 10.35 -16.61 -24.96
N LYS A 273 10.78 -16.06 -26.10
CA LYS A 273 10.41 -14.72 -26.53
C LYS A 273 8.92 -14.77 -26.83
N THR A 274 8.09 -14.76 -25.80
CA THR A 274 6.67 -14.59 -26.02
C THR A 274 6.52 -13.22 -26.67
N ASP A 275 6.06 -13.22 -27.92
CA ASP A 275 5.65 -12.07 -28.73
C ASP A 275 4.43 -11.35 -28.12
N VAL A 276 4.32 -11.35 -26.78
CA VAL A 276 3.38 -10.51 -26.05
C VAL A 276 3.87 -9.09 -26.28
N GLY A 277 3.23 -8.44 -27.24
CA GLY A 277 3.44 -7.03 -27.54
C GLY A 277 3.43 -6.22 -26.26
N CYS A 278 4.24 -5.16 -26.24
CA CYS A 278 4.28 -4.21 -25.15
C CYS A 278 2.85 -3.78 -24.77
N PHE A 279 2.48 -3.92 -23.50
CA PHE A 279 1.15 -3.55 -23.00
C PHE A 279 0.74 -2.08 -23.25
N VAL A 280 1.68 -1.22 -23.66
CA VAL A 280 1.43 0.19 -23.97
C VAL A 280 1.21 0.44 -25.46
N CYS A 281 1.98 -0.20 -26.35
CA CYS A 281 1.93 0.10 -27.78
C CYS A 281 1.67 -1.13 -28.67
N GLY A 282 1.44 -2.31 -28.09
CA GLY A 282 1.18 -3.57 -28.78
C GLY A 282 2.36 -4.15 -29.57
N LYS A 283 3.51 -3.46 -29.64
CA LYS A 283 4.67 -3.91 -30.43
C LYS A 283 5.52 -4.89 -29.64
N ALA A 284 5.94 -5.97 -30.29
CA ALA A 284 6.89 -6.93 -29.74
C ALA A 284 8.28 -6.30 -29.48
N GLY A 285 9.12 -7.03 -28.75
CA GLY A 285 10.55 -6.69 -28.57
C GLY A 285 10.88 -5.75 -27.42
N HIS A 286 9.89 -5.26 -26.65
CA HIS A 286 10.16 -4.48 -25.43
C HIS A 286 9.06 -4.62 -24.37
N LYS A 287 9.42 -4.41 -23.10
CA LYS A 287 8.48 -4.34 -21.97
C LYS A 287 7.98 -2.89 -21.79
N ARG A 288 6.86 -2.69 -21.08
CA ARG A 288 6.29 -1.35 -20.77
C ARG A 288 7.35 -0.34 -20.35
N SER A 289 8.26 -0.71 -19.44
CA SER A 289 9.30 0.17 -18.91
C SER A 289 10.31 0.71 -19.94
N ALA A 290 10.41 0.08 -21.11
CA ALA A 290 11.28 0.49 -22.22
C ALA A 290 10.47 0.93 -23.45
N CYS A 291 9.20 1.27 -23.28
CA CYS A 291 8.33 1.66 -24.38
C CYS A 291 8.64 3.09 -24.86
N PRO A 292 8.97 3.29 -26.15
CA PRO A 292 9.21 4.62 -26.71
C PRO A 292 7.99 5.54 -26.67
N SER A 293 6.78 4.96 -26.54
CA SER A 293 5.53 5.71 -26.42
C SER A 293 5.33 6.29 -25.01
N LEU A 294 6.03 5.77 -23.99
CA LEU A 294 5.95 6.27 -22.61
C LEU A 294 6.70 7.59 -22.40
N SER A 295 7.69 7.89 -23.24
CA SER A 295 8.48 9.13 -23.17
C SER A 295 7.92 10.29 -24.00
N ARG A 296 6.79 10.10 -24.71
CA ARG A 296 6.26 11.07 -25.68
C ARG A 296 4.98 11.80 -25.28
N THR A 297 4.41 11.55 -24.11
CA THR A 297 3.20 12.26 -23.64
C THR A 297 3.53 13.19 -22.47
N GLY A 298 4.40 14.17 -22.72
CA GLY A 298 4.25 15.48 -22.10
C GLY A 298 3.28 16.28 -22.96
N THR A 299 2.30 16.92 -22.32
CA THR A 299 1.36 17.90 -22.89
C THR A 299 0.40 17.41 -23.99
N SER A 300 -0.82 17.03 -23.60
CA SER A 300 -2.10 17.62 -24.06
C SER A 300 -3.28 16.69 -23.73
N ALA A 301 -4.34 17.26 -23.19
CA ALA A 301 -5.61 16.58 -22.99
C ALA A 301 -6.19 16.16 -24.33
N HIS A 302 -6.69 14.92 -24.47
CA HIS A 302 -7.93 14.62 -25.17
C HIS A 302 -8.38 13.15 -24.97
N THR A 303 -9.66 13.06 -24.65
CA THR A 303 -10.63 11.95 -24.69
C THR A 303 -10.25 10.72 -25.54
N CYS A 304 -10.25 9.53 -24.93
CA CYS A 304 -10.27 8.27 -25.67
C CYS A 304 -11.70 7.71 -25.70
N ILE A 305 -12.29 7.78 -26.90
CA ILE A 305 -13.57 7.14 -27.24
C ILE A 305 -13.35 5.62 -27.28
N TYR A 306 -14.02 4.89 -26.39
CA TYR A 306 -14.02 3.43 -26.42
C TYR A 306 -15.00 2.94 -27.51
N GLN A 307 -14.47 2.37 -28.59
CA GLN A 307 -15.26 1.57 -29.52
C GLN A 307 -15.60 0.22 -28.85
N LYS A 308 -16.88 0.04 -28.53
CA LYS A 308 -17.47 -1.24 -28.12
C LYS A 308 -17.45 -2.21 -29.30
N THR A 309 -16.62 -3.24 -29.24
CA THR A 309 -16.87 -4.48 -30.01
C THR A 309 -17.94 -5.29 -29.28
N LYS A 310 -19.13 -5.36 -29.90
CA LYS A 310 -20.22 -6.28 -29.54
C LYS A 310 -19.77 -7.72 -29.80
N SER A 311 -19.71 -8.55 -28.77
CA SER A 311 -19.92 -9.98 -28.90
C SER A 311 -21.35 -10.30 -28.50
N VAL A 312 -22.13 -10.75 -29.47
CA VAL A 312 -23.49 -11.27 -29.29
C VAL A 312 -23.39 -12.60 -28.53
N CYS A 313 -24.12 -12.70 -27.43
CA CYS A 313 -24.60 -13.98 -26.90
C CYS A 313 -26.07 -13.77 -26.58
N ASP A 314 -26.90 -14.41 -27.39
CA ASP A 314 -28.34 -14.44 -27.28
C ASP A 314 -28.80 -15.11 -25.97
N GLY A 315 -29.91 -14.60 -25.46
CA GLY A 315 -30.90 -15.41 -24.76
C GLY A 315 -30.69 -15.66 -23.27
N LEU A 316 -31.22 -14.78 -22.43
CA LEU A 316 -32.06 -15.16 -21.28
C LEU A 316 -32.68 -13.90 -20.64
N GLN A 317 -33.94 -13.64 -20.99
CA GLN A 317 -34.79 -12.71 -20.24
C GLN A 317 -35.09 -13.31 -18.87
N ILE A 318 -34.76 -12.60 -17.79
CA ILE A 318 -35.31 -12.88 -16.47
C ILE A 318 -36.02 -11.62 -15.98
N LYS A 319 -37.36 -11.69 -15.97
CA LYS A 319 -38.24 -10.72 -15.33
C LYS A 319 -38.01 -10.76 -13.81
N LEU A 320 -37.74 -9.60 -13.22
CA LEU A 320 -37.82 -9.41 -11.78
C LEU A 320 -39.28 -9.18 -11.39
N THR A 321 -39.89 -10.13 -10.71
CA THR A 321 -41.06 -9.90 -9.85
C THR A 321 -40.65 -10.21 -8.42
N GLY A 322 -40.72 -9.20 -7.56
CA GLY A 322 -40.43 -9.38 -6.14
C GLY A 322 -41.53 -10.16 -5.43
N LYS A 323 -41.13 -10.95 -4.42
CA LYS A 323 -41.93 -11.18 -3.22
C LYS A 323 -41.04 -11.61 -2.05
N LYS A 324 -41.42 -11.10 -0.88
CA LYS A 324 -40.79 -11.24 0.44
C LYS A 324 -40.63 -12.71 0.87
N GLY A 325 -39.55 -12.97 1.58
CA GLY A 325 -39.57 -13.89 2.74
C GLY A 325 -38.87 -15.23 2.56
N LYS A 326 -38.07 -15.54 3.59
CA LYS A 326 -37.49 -16.83 3.99
C LYS A 326 -36.34 -17.35 3.12
N GLY A 327 -35.20 -17.51 3.78
CA GLY A 327 -33.91 -17.81 3.19
C GLY A 327 -33.78 -19.23 2.65
N MET A 328 -32.70 -19.45 1.91
CA MET A 328 -32.22 -20.79 1.68
C MET A 328 -30.72 -20.81 1.40
N LEU A 329 -30.08 -21.73 2.10
CA LEU A 329 -28.77 -22.32 1.92
C LEU A 329 -28.44 -22.56 0.44
N LEU A 330 -27.24 -22.16 -0.03
CA LEU A 330 -26.69 -22.64 -1.30
C LEU A 330 -25.42 -23.44 -1.03
N LYS A 331 -25.54 -24.76 -1.21
CA LYS A 331 -24.43 -25.69 -1.43
C LYS A 331 -23.86 -25.45 -2.84
N ILE A 332 -22.54 -25.38 -2.92
CA ILE A 332 -21.78 -25.40 -4.17
C ILE A 332 -21.40 -26.86 -4.46
N ILE A 333 -21.72 -27.35 -5.66
CA ILE A 333 -21.05 -28.51 -6.24
C ILE A 333 -20.60 -28.14 -7.65
N GLN A 334 -19.27 -28.23 -7.82
CA GLN A 334 -18.37 -28.18 -8.99
C GLN A 334 -18.59 -27.16 -10.09
#